data_AF-A0A947DRZ0-F1
#
_entry.id   AF-A0A947DRZ0-F1
#
_cell.length_a   1.000
_cell.length_b   1.000
_cell.length_c   1.000
_cell.angle_alpha   90.00
_cell.angle_beta   90.00
_cell.angle_gamma   90.00
#
_symmetry.space_group_name_H-M   'P 1'
#
loop_
_entity.id
_entity.type
_entity.pdbx_description
1 polymer ?
#
loop_
_entity_poly.entity_id
_entity_poly.type
_entity_poly.pdbx_seq_one_letter_code
_entity_poly.pdbx_strand_id
1 'polypeptide(L)'
;MKSKLLTASLLASALFAGLGMSPAMAQGTNTPQIDQAQQAIIARIQQGMASGHITPSEAQALYRREREISVRESQYKANGNATPPERAQLRADLDALSAEVERMMSNRDVVQPGYAGNAANTPGIDNREYQISQRIDEGVRAGQINQREARRLHRREREIARQEAQFKSDGVVTQQERRQLRNELTALRYEVERLMRDDRRGGRN
;
A
#
# COMPACT_ATOMS: atom_id res chain seq x y z
N MET A 1 -12.93 -38.14 -24.83
CA MET A 1 -11.97 -37.37 -25.65
C MET A 1 -11.71 -36.05 -24.94
N LYS A 2 -10.44 -35.66 -24.80
CA LYS A 2 -9.98 -34.49 -24.03
C LYS A 2 -9.86 -33.27 -24.95
N SER A 3 -10.38 -32.11 -24.55
CA SER A 3 -10.11 -30.80 -25.16
C SER A 3 -9.84 -29.81 -24.02
N LYS A 4 -8.58 -29.68 -23.59
CA LYS A 4 -7.56 -28.70 -24.03
C LYS A 4 -7.94 -27.25 -23.71
N LEU A 5 -7.33 -26.78 -22.62
CA LEU A 5 -7.27 -25.42 -22.10
C LEU A 5 -6.61 -24.49 -23.12
N LEU A 6 -7.17 -23.30 -23.34
CA LEU A 6 -6.50 -22.18 -23.98
C LEU A 6 -5.99 -21.24 -22.90
N THR A 7 -4.71 -21.40 -22.58
CA THR A 7 -3.86 -20.44 -21.88
C THR A 7 -3.64 -19.21 -22.77
N ALA A 8 -4.17 -18.06 -22.38
CA ALA A 8 -3.77 -16.76 -22.93
C ALA A 8 -2.84 -16.09 -21.92
N SER A 9 -1.55 -16.42 -21.99
CA SER A 9 -0.48 -15.66 -21.36
C SER A 9 -0.12 -14.51 -22.31
N LEU A 10 -0.58 -13.30 -21.99
CA LEU A 10 -0.07 -12.08 -22.60
C LEU A 10 1.10 -11.59 -21.75
N LEU A 11 2.30 -12.05 -22.12
CA LEU A 11 3.57 -11.44 -21.76
C LEU A 11 3.63 -10.05 -22.42
N ALA A 12 3.32 -8.99 -21.66
CA ALA A 12 3.67 -7.63 -22.04
C ALA A 12 4.96 -7.24 -21.30
N SER A 13 6.07 -7.38 -22.02
CA SER A 13 7.41 -6.96 -21.64
C SER A 13 7.41 -5.49 -21.20
N ALA A 14 7.80 -5.23 -19.95
CA ALA A 14 8.06 -3.88 -19.46
C ALA A 14 9.41 -3.39 -20.03
N LEU A 15 9.36 -2.62 -21.11
CA LEU A 15 10.49 -1.84 -21.60
C LEU A 15 10.67 -0.62 -20.68
N PHE A 16 11.52 -0.77 -19.67
CA PHE A 16 12.17 0.37 -19.02
C PHE A 16 13.35 0.81 -19.92
N ALA A 17 13.06 1.68 -20.89
CA ALA A 17 14.09 2.35 -21.68
C ALA A 17 14.51 3.64 -20.94
N GLY A 18 15.68 3.60 -20.32
CA GLY A 18 16.37 4.82 -19.89
C GLY A 18 16.76 5.65 -21.11
N LEU A 19 16.21 6.86 -21.24
CA LEU A 19 16.72 7.89 -22.12
C LEU A 19 16.79 9.20 -21.34
N GLY A 20 18.03 9.64 -21.09
CA GLY A 20 18.31 10.98 -20.61
C GLY A 20 18.15 12.00 -21.74
N MET A 21 17.47 13.10 -21.43
CA MET A 21 17.64 14.41 -22.06
C MET A 21 17.25 15.50 -21.06
N SER A 22 18.22 16.32 -20.68
CA SER A 22 18.06 17.56 -19.90
C SER A 22 17.63 18.73 -20.81
N PRO A 23 17.36 19.93 -20.28
CA PRO A 23 16.11 20.39 -19.67
C PRO A 23 15.41 21.46 -20.54
N ALA A 24 14.07 21.57 -20.45
CA ALA A 24 13.35 22.77 -20.86
C ALA A 24 12.81 23.48 -19.61
N MET A 25 13.22 24.73 -19.45
CA MET A 25 12.92 25.59 -18.31
C MET A 25 11.49 26.13 -18.36
N ALA A 26 10.86 26.14 -17.18
CA ALA A 26 9.87 27.09 -16.68
C ALA A 26 8.72 27.52 -17.62
N GLN A 27 7.53 26.99 -17.38
CA GLN A 27 6.31 27.75 -17.05
C GLN A 27 5.14 26.77 -16.92
N GLY A 28 4.72 26.52 -15.69
CA GLY A 28 3.61 25.66 -15.36
C GLY A 28 3.77 25.21 -13.93
N THR A 29 2.76 25.50 -13.12
CA THR A 29 2.52 24.97 -11.76
C THR A 29 2.38 23.45 -11.71
N ASN A 30 2.77 22.77 -12.79
CA ASN A 30 2.49 21.40 -13.12
C ASN A 30 3.79 20.61 -13.04
N THR A 31 3.69 19.44 -12.42
CA THR A 31 4.76 18.45 -12.27
C THR A 31 4.35 17.23 -13.09
N PRO A 32 4.27 17.36 -14.43
CA PRO A 32 3.59 16.38 -15.28
C PRO A 32 4.18 14.97 -15.19
N GLN A 33 5.48 14.84 -14.94
CA GLN A 33 6.12 13.54 -14.73
C GLN A 33 5.71 12.88 -13.40
N ILE A 34 5.47 13.69 -12.36
CA ILE A 34 5.02 13.22 -11.04
C ILE A 34 3.55 12.81 -11.14
N ASP A 35 2.73 13.64 -11.79
CA ASP A 35 1.31 13.36 -12.04
C ASP A 35 1.13 12.06 -12.87
N GLN A 36 1.95 11.87 -13.91
CA GLN A 36 1.96 10.64 -14.72
C GLN A 36 2.37 9.40 -13.92
N ALA A 37 3.39 9.51 -13.07
CA ALA A 37 3.84 8.40 -12.24
C ALA A 37 2.77 8.00 -11.20
N GLN A 38 2.06 8.95 -10.60
CA GLN A 38 0.93 8.68 -9.69
C GLN A 38 -0.17 7.89 -10.41
N GLN A 39 -0.55 8.30 -11.61
CA GLN A 39 -1.57 7.59 -12.41
C GLN A 39 -1.13 6.16 -12.75
N ALA A 40 0.13 5.97 -13.14
CA ALA A 40 0.68 4.64 -13.41
C ALA A 40 0.64 3.74 -12.16
N ILE A 41 1.01 4.28 -10.99
CA ILE A 41 0.93 3.57 -9.70
C ILE A 41 -0.51 3.15 -9.40
N ILE A 42 -1.49 4.05 -9.54
CA ILE A 42 -2.92 3.75 -9.30
C ILE A 42 -3.40 2.62 -10.22
N ALA A 43 -3.09 2.71 -11.52
CA ALA A 43 -3.47 1.67 -12.48
C ALA A 43 -2.85 0.31 -12.12
N ARG A 44 -1.60 0.32 -11.64
CA ARG A 44 -0.88 -0.89 -11.22
C ARG A 44 -1.45 -1.50 -9.95
N ILE A 45 -1.86 -0.69 -8.97
CA ILE A 45 -2.58 -1.14 -7.77
C ILE A 45 -3.89 -1.83 -8.16
N GLN A 46 -4.66 -1.21 -9.07
CA GLN A 46 -5.91 -1.80 -9.57
C GLN A 46 -5.68 -3.12 -10.30
N GLN A 47 -4.63 -3.19 -11.14
CA GLN A 47 -4.23 -4.43 -11.80
C GLN A 47 -3.85 -5.52 -10.78
N GLY A 48 -3.11 -5.17 -9.73
CA GLY A 48 -2.75 -6.08 -8.64
C GLY A 48 -3.97 -6.61 -7.88
N MET A 49 -4.97 -5.76 -7.63
CA MET A 49 -6.24 -6.19 -7.02
C MET A 49 -7.02 -7.14 -7.95
N ALA A 50 -7.13 -6.80 -9.23
CA ALA A 50 -7.87 -7.61 -10.20
C ALA A 50 -7.24 -9.00 -10.41
N SER A 51 -5.91 -9.06 -10.33
CA SER A 51 -5.14 -10.31 -10.45
C SER A 51 -5.02 -11.09 -9.15
N GLY A 52 -5.39 -10.50 -8.00
CA GLY A 52 -5.23 -11.13 -6.69
C GLY A 52 -3.81 -11.06 -6.10
N HIS A 53 -2.89 -10.36 -6.77
CA HIS A 53 -1.54 -10.12 -6.24
C HIS A 53 -1.49 -9.06 -5.15
N ILE A 54 -2.51 -8.20 -5.08
CA ILE A 54 -2.65 -7.15 -4.06
C ILE A 54 -4.03 -7.33 -3.42
N THR A 55 -4.06 -7.55 -2.11
CA THR A 55 -5.32 -7.63 -1.35
C THR A 55 -5.97 -6.24 -1.22
N PRO A 56 -7.29 -6.14 -0.94
CA PRO A 56 -7.95 -4.84 -0.75
C PRO A 56 -7.29 -3.96 0.32
N SER A 57 -6.85 -4.55 1.43
CA SER A 57 -6.19 -3.83 2.53
C SER A 57 -4.78 -3.36 2.15
N GLU A 58 -4.02 -4.19 1.43
CA GLU A 58 -2.72 -3.81 0.84
C GLU A 58 -2.90 -2.66 -0.17
N ALA A 59 -3.91 -2.73 -1.04
CA ALA A 59 -4.24 -1.65 -1.95
C ALA A 59 -4.62 -0.36 -1.20
N GLN A 60 -5.37 -0.47 -0.10
CA GLN A 60 -5.74 0.69 0.71
C GLN A 60 -4.52 1.37 1.34
N ALA A 61 -3.53 0.60 1.81
CA ALA A 61 -2.27 1.14 2.31
C ALA A 61 -1.48 1.87 1.20
N LEU A 62 -1.47 1.29 0.00
CA LEU A 62 -0.84 1.91 -1.17
C LEU A 62 -1.53 3.22 -1.59
N TYR A 63 -2.86 3.24 -1.59
CA TYR A 63 -3.64 4.46 -1.84
C TYR A 63 -3.43 5.54 -0.78
N ARG A 64 -3.27 5.15 0.49
CA ARG A 64 -2.93 6.12 1.56
C ARG A 64 -1.58 6.77 1.29
N ARG A 65 -0.57 5.98 0.94
CA ARG A 65 0.77 6.48 0.66
C ARG A 65 0.83 7.34 -0.60
N GLU A 66 0.09 6.97 -1.64
CA GLU A 66 -0.09 7.80 -2.82
C GLU A 66 -0.72 9.15 -2.46
N ARG A 67 -1.77 9.14 -1.64
CA ARG A 67 -2.42 10.37 -1.16
C ARG A 67 -1.47 11.25 -0.37
N GLU A 68 -0.62 10.68 0.48
CA GLU A 68 0.39 11.44 1.23
C GLU A 68 1.39 12.14 0.29
N ILE A 69 1.83 11.47 -0.77
CA ILE A 69 2.70 12.06 -1.80
C ILE A 69 1.96 13.18 -2.53
N SER A 70 0.71 12.96 -2.92
CA SER A 70 -0.14 13.97 -3.59
C SER A 70 -0.39 15.21 -2.71
N VAL A 71 -0.62 15.01 -1.41
CA VAL A 71 -0.75 16.11 -0.44
C VAL A 71 0.56 16.87 -0.29
N ARG A 72 1.69 16.17 -0.19
CA ARG A 72 3.02 16.79 -0.12
C ARG A 72 3.36 17.60 -1.37
N GLU A 73 3.04 17.05 -2.54
CA GLU A 73 3.17 17.75 -3.82
C GLU A 73 2.32 19.02 -3.86
N SER A 74 1.07 18.95 -3.39
CA SER A 74 0.19 20.11 -3.28
C SER A 74 0.76 21.16 -2.33
N GLN A 75 1.40 20.76 -1.23
CA GLN A 75 2.08 21.69 -0.30
C GLN A 75 3.29 22.37 -0.95
N TYR A 76 4.11 21.64 -1.71
CA TYR A 76 5.23 22.24 -2.46
C TYR A 76 4.75 23.21 -3.54
N LYS A 77 3.59 22.92 -4.17
CA LYS A 77 2.91 23.83 -5.10
C LYS A 77 2.25 25.03 -4.38
N ALA A 78 1.90 24.91 -3.10
CA ALA A 78 1.24 26.00 -2.36
C ALA A 78 2.18 27.19 -2.10
N ASN A 79 3.47 26.93 -1.90
CA ASN A 79 4.50 27.96 -1.70
C ASN A 79 5.01 28.56 -3.04
N GLY A 80 4.34 28.26 -4.15
CA GLY A 80 4.72 28.66 -5.50
C GLY A 80 5.03 27.45 -6.37
N ASN A 81 6.30 27.27 -6.75
CA ASN A 81 6.71 26.11 -7.54
C ASN A 81 7.53 25.16 -6.69
N ALA A 82 7.31 23.85 -6.87
CA ALA A 82 8.17 22.83 -6.27
C ALA A 82 9.62 23.03 -6.72
N THR A 83 10.50 23.30 -5.78
CA THR A 83 11.94 23.52 -5.99
C THR A 83 12.60 22.24 -6.53
N PRO A 84 13.78 22.33 -7.17
CA PRO A 84 14.53 21.14 -7.58
C PRO A 84 14.71 20.06 -6.50
N PRO A 85 15.09 20.37 -5.24
CA PRO A 85 15.19 19.35 -4.19
C PRO A 85 13.84 18.75 -3.80
N GLU A 86 12.77 19.53 -3.71
CA GLU A 86 11.42 19.03 -3.42
C GLU A 86 10.91 18.07 -4.51
N ARG A 87 11.18 18.40 -5.78
CA ARG A 87 10.87 17.50 -6.91
C ARG A 87 11.70 16.21 -6.87
N ALA A 88 12.97 16.29 -6.44
CA ALA A 88 13.80 15.11 -6.27
C ALA A 88 13.26 14.22 -5.14
N GLN A 89 12.79 14.82 -4.03
CA GLN A 89 12.15 14.10 -2.94
C GLN A 89 10.86 13.40 -3.39
N LEU A 90 9.94 14.09 -4.06
CA LEU A 90 8.72 13.49 -4.59
C LEU A 90 9.00 12.31 -5.53
N ARG A 91 10.03 12.44 -6.39
CA ARG A 91 10.46 11.32 -7.26
C ARG A 91 10.96 10.14 -6.46
N ALA A 92 11.80 10.36 -5.45
CA ALA A 92 12.28 9.29 -4.58
C ALA A 92 11.13 8.59 -3.82
N ASP A 93 10.12 9.35 -3.37
CA ASP A 93 8.93 8.80 -2.73
C ASP A 93 8.11 7.93 -3.69
N LEU A 94 7.91 8.40 -4.93
CA LEU A 94 7.21 7.67 -5.98
C LEU A 94 7.98 6.41 -6.42
N ASP A 95 9.29 6.49 -6.58
CA ASP A 95 10.13 5.34 -6.91
C ASP A 95 10.05 4.28 -5.82
N ALA A 96 10.05 4.69 -4.54
CA ALA A 96 9.88 3.79 -3.42
C ALA A 96 8.49 3.14 -3.40
N LEU A 97 7.43 3.91 -3.70
CA LEU A 97 6.06 3.39 -3.79
C LEU A 97 5.90 2.43 -4.98
N SER A 98 6.43 2.79 -6.16
CA SER A 98 6.44 1.95 -7.34
C SER A 98 7.15 0.62 -7.08
N ALA A 99 8.33 0.65 -6.45
CA ALA A 99 9.06 -0.56 -6.09
C ALA A 99 8.28 -1.44 -5.10
N GLU A 100 7.49 -0.84 -4.20
CA GLU A 100 6.63 -1.57 -3.28
C GLU A 100 5.45 -2.23 -4.00
N VAL A 101 4.79 -1.53 -4.92
CA VAL A 101 3.73 -2.11 -5.78
C VAL A 101 4.27 -3.28 -6.59
N GLU A 102 5.44 -3.11 -7.25
CA GLU A 102 6.05 -4.18 -8.04
C GLU A 102 6.46 -5.38 -7.21
N ARG A 103 6.91 -5.19 -5.97
CA ARG A 103 7.19 -6.29 -5.03
C ARG A 103 5.92 -7.05 -4.66
N MET A 104 4.80 -6.36 -4.44
CA MET A 104 3.53 -7.04 -4.17
C MET A 104 3.02 -7.79 -5.40
N MET A 105 3.15 -7.18 -6.58
CA MET A 105 2.80 -7.84 -7.85
C MET A 105 3.66 -9.04 -8.19
N SER A 106 4.95 -8.99 -7.85
CA SER A 106 5.89 -10.09 -8.06
C SER A 106 5.83 -11.12 -6.94
N ASN A 107 5.03 -10.87 -5.89
CA ASN A 107 4.91 -11.83 -4.81
C ASN A 107 4.22 -13.10 -5.32
N ARG A 108 4.85 -14.24 -5.02
CA ARG A 108 4.40 -15.55 -5.51
C ARG A 108 3.07 -16.00 -4.88
N ASP A 109 2.71 -15.43 -3.74
CA ASP A 109 1.42 -15.67 -3.10
C ASP A 109 0.35 -14.83 -3.79
N VAL A 110 -0.27 -15.40 -4.83
CA VAL A 110 -1.47 -14.86 -5.44
C VAL A 110 -2.65 -15.27 -4.57
N VAL A 111 -3.34 -14.32 -3.97
CA VAL A 111 -4.60 -14.62 -3.32
C VAL A 111 -5.70 -14.48 -4.36
N GLN A 112 -6.19 -15.62 -4.85
CA GLN A 112 -7.23 -15.63 -5.87
C GLN A 112 -8.44 -14.83 -5.36
N PRO A 113 -8.94 -13.83 -6.11
CA PRO A 113 -10.13 -13.08 -5.70
C PRO A 113 -11.31 -14.06 -5.59
N GLY A 114 -11.60 -14.51 -4.37
CA GLY A 114 -12.76 -15.34 -4.09
C GLY A 114 -13.99 -14.55 -4.50
N TYR A 115 -14.86 -15.16 -5.32
CA TYR A 115 -16.13 -14.57 -5.72
C TYR A 115 -16.85 -14.07 -4.47
N ALA A 116 -16.92 -12.74 -4.32
CA ALA A 116 -17.48 -12.08 -3.15
C ALA A 116 -19.01 -12.28 -3.11
N GLY A 117 -19.44 -13.47 -2.68
CA GLY A 117 -20.75 -13.60 -2.06
C GLY A 117 -20.74 -12.81 -0.74
N ASN A 118 -21.88 -12.20 -0.39
CA ASN A 118 -22.03 -11.38 0.82
C ASN A 118 -21.56 -12.06 2.15
N ALA A 119 -21.37 -13.37 2.17
CA ALA A 119 -20.86 -14.14 3.31
C ALA A 119 -19.33 -14.02 3.54
N ALA A 120 -18.56 -13.64 2.51
CA ALA A 120 -17.11 -13.43 2.57
C ALA A 120 -16.73 -11.99 2.99
N ASN A 121 -17.68 -11.05 2.94
CA ASN A 121 -17.46 -9.69 3.39
C ASN A 121 -17.24 -9.68 4.91
N THR A 122 -16.13 -9.08 5.32
CA THR A 122 -15.72 -8.92 6.72
C THR A 122 -15.61 -7.44 7.10
N PRO A 123 -16.68 -6.62 6.98
CA PRO A 123 -16.57 -5.17 7.15
C PRO A 123 -15.97 -4.76 8.50
N GLY A 124 -16.22 -5.53 9.57
CA GLY A 124 -15.64 -5.26 10.89
C GLY A 124 -14.16 -5.58 11.02
N ILE A 125 -13.60 -6.44 10.17
CA ILE A 125 -12.16 -6.72 10.06
C ILE A 125 -11.51 -5.61 9.22
N ASP A 126 -12.06 -5.34 8.03
CA ASP A 126 -11.57 -4.29 7.12
C ASP A 126 -11.49 -2.92 7.84
N ASN A 127 -12.53 -2.55 8.61
CA ASN A 127 -12.54 -1.30 9.38
C ASN A 127 -11.46 -1.25 10.48
N ARG A 128 -11.16 -2.39 11.12
CA ARG A 128 -10.13 -2.46 12.17
C ARG A 128 -8.74 -2.37 11.58
N GLU A 129 -8.49 -3.03 10.46
CA GLU A 129 -7.25 -2.88 9.69
C GLU A 129 -7.02 -1.41 9.33
N TYR A 130 -8.04 -0.75 8.76
CA TYR A 130 -7.97 0.68 8.44
C TYR A 130 -7.60 1.54 9.65
N GLN A 131 -8.28 1.34 10.79
CA GLN A 131 -8.00 2.09 12.02
C GLN A 131 -6.58 1.84 12.54
N ILE A 132 -6.06 0.63 12.41
CA ILE A 132 -4.70 0.29 12.82
C ILE A 132 -3.69 1.01 11.93
N SER A 133 -3.84 0.95 10.60
CA SER A 133 -2.97 1.69 9.68
C SER A 133 -2.93 3.18 10.02
N GLN A 134 -4.10 3.81 10.16
CA GLN A 134 -4.18 5.24 10.48
C GLN A 134 -3.38 5.57 11.74
N ARG A 135 -3.45 4.71 12.76
CA ARG A 135 -2.76 4.94 14.02
C ARG A 135 -1.25 4.70 13.93
N ILE A 136 -0.81 3.79 13.05
CA ILE A 136 0.62 3.65 12.70
C ILE A 136 1.09 4.96 12.05
N ASP A 137 0.36 5.46 11.05
CA ASP A 137 0.71 6.67 10.30
C ASP A 137 0.71 7.92 11.20
N GLU A 138 -0.24 8.02 12.13
CA GLU A 138 -0.25 9.04 13.20
C GLU A 138 0.97 8.92 14.12
N GLY A 139 1.30 7.70 14.58
CA GLY A 139 2.46 7.48 15.43
C GLY A 139 3.77 7.85 14.74
N VAL A 140 3.92 7.56 13.44
CA VAL A 140 5.08 7.96 12.66
C VAL A 140 5.15 9.48 12.50
N ARG A 141 4.05 10.13 12.12
CA ARG A 141 3.98 11.59 11.97
C ARG A 141 4.26 12.33 13.28
N ALA A 142 3.77 11.79 14.39
CA ALA A 142 4.01 12.33 15.72
C ALA A 142 5.41 12.01 16.28
N GLY A 143 6.24 11.25 15.55
CA GLY A 143 7.56 10.82 16.00
C GLY A 143 7.55 9.72 17.06
N GLN A 144 6.37 9.25 17.47
CA GLN A 144 6.19 8.23 18.51
C GLN A 144 6.48 6.81 18.05
N ILE A 145 6.56 6.60 16.73
CA ILE A 145 6.90 5.34 16.09
C ILE A 145 8.00 5.64 15.09
N ASN A 146 9.16 4.99 15.25
CA ASN A 146 10.25 5.19 14.30
C ASN A 146 10.04 4.38 13.02
N GLN A 147 10.84 4.67 11.99
CA GLN A 147 10.74 4.01 10.68
C GLN A 147 10.93 2.50 10.72
N ARG A 148 11.74 1.97 11.65
CA ARG A 148 11.97 0.52 11.79
C ARG A 148 10.74 -0.17 12.37
N GLU A 149 10.13 0.46 13.37
CA GLU A 149 8.89 -0.01 14.00
C GLU A 149 7.71 0.04 13.03
N ALA A 150 7.53 1.16 12.32
CA ALA A 150 6.49 1.31 11.31
C ALA A 150 6.57 0.19 10.25
N ARG A 151 7.78 -0.09 9.72
CA ARG A 151 7.99 -1.19 8.77
C ARG A 151 7.61 -2.56 9.35
N ARG A 152 7.84 -2.78 10.64
CA ARG A 152 7.45 -4.02 11.31
C ARG A 152 5.94 -4.11 11.51
N LEU A 153 5.29 -3.02 11.90
CA LEU A 153 3.84 -2.94 12.08
C LEU A 153 3.10 -3.18 10.76
N HIS A 154 3.52 -2.52 9.67
CA HIS A 154 2.94 -2.76 8.34
C HIS A 154 3.23 -4.17 7.80
N ARG A 155 4.34 -4.81 8.19
CA ARG A 155 4.55 -6.23 7.86
C ARG A 155 3.49 -7.11 8.52
N ARG A 156 3.23 -6.92 9.82
CA ARG A 156 2.19 -7.67 10.54
C ARG A 156 0.80 -7.41 9.98
N GLU A 157 0.49 -6.16 9.63
CA GLU A 157 -0.77 -5.80 8.98
C GLU A 157 -0.95 -6.57 7.66
N ARG A 158 0.09 -6.63 6.81
CA ARG A 158 0.05 -7.41 5.57
C ARG A 158 -0.11 -8.91 5.80
N GLU A 159 0.52 -9.47 6.83
CA GLU A 159 0.35 -10.89 7.18
C GLU A 159 -1.12 -11.20 7.51
N ILE A 160 -1.77 -10.34 8.31
CA ILE A 160 -3.19 -10.49 8.65
C ILE A 160 -4.08 -10.35 7.41
N ALA A 161 -3.82 -9.35 6.56
CA ALA A 161 -4.59 -9.13 5.33
C ALA A 161 -4.48 -10.33 4.37
N ARG A 162 -3.29 -10.93 4.24
CA ARG A 162 -3.10 -12.16 3.45
C ARG A 162 -3.86 -13.34 4.03
N GLN A 163 -3.85 -13.48 5.35
CA GLN A 163 -4.59 -14.54 6.04
C GLN A 163 -6.10 -14.35 5.89
N GLU A 164 -6.60 -13.12 5.97
CA GLU A 164 -8.00 -12.79 5.69
C GLU A 164 -8.36 -13.18 4.26
N ALA A 165 -7.51 -12.83 3.30
CA ALA A 165 -7.74 -13.15 1.90
C ALA A 165 -7.70 -14.67 1.64
N GLN A 166 -6.85 -15.42 2.36
CA GLN A 166 -6.87 -16.89 2.36
C GLN A 166 -8.19 -17.44 2.92
N PHE A 167 -8.71 -16.89 4.02
CA PHE A 167 -10.02 -17.27 4.55
C PHE A 167 -11.18 -16.87 3.64
N LYS A 168 -10.99 -15.87 2.76
CA LYS A 168 -11.97 -15.50 1.73
C LYS A 168 -11.91 -16.41 0.50
N SER A 169 -10.88 -17.25 0.36
CA SER A 169 -10.60 -18.01 -0.87
C SER A 169 -11.62 -19.12 -1.17
N ASP A 170 -12.21 -19.72 -0.14
CA ASP A 170 -13.29 -20.73 -0.27
C ASP A 170 -14.69 -20.09 -0.36
N GLY A 171 -14.76 -18.76 -0.33
CA GLY A 171 -15.98 -17.97 -0.44
C GLY A 171 -16.75 -17.79 0.88
N VAL A 172 -16.30 -18.36 2.00
CA VAL A 172 -16.98 -18.25 3.29
C VAL A 172 -15.99 -18.10 4.44
N VAL A 173 -15.92 -16.91 5.04
CA VAL A 173 -15.17 -16.74 6.29
C VAL A 173 -16.01 -17.28 7.45
N THR A 174 -15.55 -18.34 8.11
CA THR A 174 -16.21 -18.96 9.26
C THR A 174 -16.17 -18.07 10.52
N GLN A 175 -16.94 -18.43 11.55
CA GLN A 175 -16.91 -17.71 12.83
C GLN A 175 -15.55 -17.85 13.53
N GLN A 176 -14.90 -19.00 13.39
CA GLN A 176 -13.60 -19.29 14.00
C GLN A 176 -12.50 -18.45 13.34
N GLU A 177 -12.47 -18.40 12.01
CA GLU A 177 -11.54 -17.56 11.24
C GLU A 177 -11.75 -16.08 11.54
N ARG A 178 -13.01 -15.62 11.62
CA ARG A 178 -13.32 -14.25 12.07
C ARG A 178 -12.79 -13.98 13.48
N ARG A 179 -12.89 -14.93 14.41
CA ARG A 179 -12.37 -14.76 15.77
C ARG A 179 -10.84 -14.70 15.75
N GLN A 180 -10.19 -15.53 14.94
CA GLN A 180 -8.75 -15.53 14.77
C GLN A 180 -8.24 -14.18 14.26
N LEU A 181 -8.78 -13.66 13.15
CA LEU A 181 -8.45 -12.34 12.62
C LEU A 181 -8.68 -11.23 13.66
N ARG A 182 -9.79 -11.28 14.40
CA ARG A 182 -10.07 -10.30 15.47
C ARG A 182 -9.01 -10.33 16.57
N ASN A 183 -8.53 -11.50 16.95
CA ASN A 183 -7.50 -11.63 17.98
C ASN A 183 -6.16 -11.09 17.48
N GLU A 184 -5.79 -11.39 16.24
CA GLU A 184 -4.55 -10.90 15.61
C GLU A 184 -4.56 -9.36 15.48
N LEU A 185 -5.67 -8.78 14.99
CA LEU A 185 -5.85 -7.33 14.93
C LEU A 185 -5.83 -6.69 16.30
N THR A 186 -6.39 -7.35 17.32
CA THR A 186 -6.33 -6.87 18.71
C THR A 186 -4.90 -6.86 19.22
N ALA A 187 -4.12 -7.91 18.94
CA ALA A 187 -2.70 -7.99 19.32
C ALA A 187 -1.86 -6.92 18.60
N LEU A 188 -2.09 -6.72 17.29
CA LEU A 188 -1.42 -5.67 16.52
C LEU A 188 -1.78 -4.28 17.06
N ARG A 189 -3.06 -4.04 17.35
CA ARG A 189 -3.55 -2.81 17.99
C ARG A 189 -2.81 -2.53 19.29
N TYR A 190 -2.71 -3.52 20.20
CA TYR A 190 -1.99 -3.33 21.46
C TYR A 190 -0.52 -3.01 21.26
N GLU A 191 0.11 -3.60 20.25
CA GLU A 191 1.50 -3.31 19.93
C GLU A 191 1.70 -1.87 19.45
N VAL A 192 0.84 -1.37 18.55
CA VAL A 192 0.86 0.04 18.11
C VAL A 192 0.69 0.97 19.31
N GLU A 193 -0.31 0.70 20.17
CA GLU A 193 -0.56 1.49 21.37
C GLU A 193 0.62 1.48 22.35
N ARG A 194 1.30 0.34 22.50
CA ARG A 194 2.48 0.21 23.35
C ARG A 194 3.63 1.07 22.82
N LEU A 195 3.97 0.93 21.53
CA LEU A 195 5.05 1.69 20.91
C LEU A 195 4.82 3.20 21.02
N MET A 196 3.59 3.67 20.74
CA MET A 196 3.25 5.08 20.87
C MET A 196 3.38 5.63 22.31
N ARG A 197 3.23 4.77 23.33
CA ARG A 197 3.35 5.15 24.75
C ARG A 197 4.79 5.09 25.25
N ASP A 198 5.58 4.13 24.77
CA ASP A 198 6.95 3.90 25.23
C ASP A 198 7.89 5.02 24.78
N ASP A 199 7.70 5.58 23.58
CA ASP A 199 8.51 6.72 23.10
C ASP A 199 8.30 7.98 23.96
N ARG A 200 7.08 8.20 24.49
CA ARG A 200 6.81 9.30 25.45
C ARG A 200 7.59 9.18 26.76
N ARG A 201 8.09 7.99 27.11
CA ARG A 201 8.87 7.72 28.33
C ARG A 201 10.37 7.59 28.05
N GLY A 202 10.75 7.42 26.79
CA GLY A 202 12.10 7.17 26.32
C GLY A 202 12.84 8.40 25.80
N GLY A 203 12.39 9.62 26.13
CA GLY A 203 13.12 10.86 25.85
C GLY A 203 14.49 10.87 26.51
N ARG A 204 15.47 10.21 25.88
CA ARG A 204 16.89 10.28 26.18
C ARG A 204 17.70 10.17 24.89
N ASN A 205 18.28 11.34 24.57
CA ASN A 205 19.46 11.64 23.78
C ASN A 205 19.30 11.72 22.26
#